data_AF-D9CHY3-F1
#
_entry.id   AF-D9CHY3-F1
#
_cell.length_a   1.000
_cell.length_b   1.000
_cell.length_c   1.000
_cell.angle_alpha   90.00
_cell.angle_beta   90.00
_cell.angle_gamma   90.00
#
_symmetry.space_group_name_H-M   'P 1'
#
loop_
_entity.id
_entity.type
_entity.pdbx_description
1 polymer ?
#
loop_
_entity_poly.entity_id
_entity_poly.type
_entity_poly.pdbx_seq_one_letter_code
_entity_poly.pdbx_strand_id
1 'polypeptide(L)'
;GRNWEGFSPDPYLTGVAMEETIRGIQENGVQACAKHWVAYEQETQRNPTSFNGTISGAILQESVSSNLDDRTMHELYMWPFADA
;
A
#
# COMPACT_ATOMS: atom_id res chain seq x y z
N GLY A 1 -8.33 -3.07 7.66
CA GLY A 1 -9.46 -3.76 7.01
C GLY A 1 -9.03 -4.79 5.98
N ARG A 2 -7.84 -4.63 5.38
CA ARG A 2 -7.30 -5.50 4.34
C ARG A 2 -5.89 -6.03 4.66
N ASN A 3 -5.45 -5.96 5.92
CA ASN A 3 -4.12 -6.44 6.34
C ASN A 3 -3.94 -7.95 6.05
N TRP A 4 -5.04 -8.71 5.97
CA TRP A 4 -5.04 -10.12 5.60
C TRP A 4 -4.58 -10.40 4.15
N GLU A 5 -4.58 -9.39 3.27
CA GLU A 5 -4.04 -9.52 1.91
C GLU A 5 -2.51 -9.41 1.87
N GLY A 6 -1.90 -8.83 2.91
CA GLY A 6 -0.45 -8.76 3.08
C GLY A 6 0.11 -9.99 3.79
N PHE A 7 1.35 -9.88 4.26
CA PHE A 7 2.08 -10.97 4.89
C PHE A 7 2.20 -10.80 6.41
N SER A 8 2.81 -9.70 6.87
CA SER A 8 3.13 -9.48 8.28
C SER A 8 3.19 -7.99 8.64
N PRO A 9 2.92 -7.57 9.89
CA PRO A 9 3.21 -6.22 10.38
C PRO A 9 4.71 -6.05 10.74
N ASP A 10 5.61 -6.68 9.99
CA ASP A 10 7.07 -6.60 10.15
C ASP A 10 7.70 -6.32 8.79
N PRO A 11 8.58 -5.30 8.67
CA PRO A 11 9.13 -4.89 7.37
C PRO A 11 10.01 -5.97 6.73
N TYR A 12 10.81 -6.67 7.54
CA TYR A 12 11.74 -7.68 7.04
C TYR A 12 11.01 -8.92 6.52
N LEU A 13 10.09 -9.47 7.31
CA LEU A 13 9.31 -10.64 6.91
C LEU A 13 8.42 -10.34 5.70
N THR A 14 7.84 -9.14 5.63
CA THR A 14 7.06 -8.72 4.45
C THR A 14 7.94 -8.54 3.22
N GLY A 15 9.15 -8.00 3.36
CA GLY A 15 10.11 -7.87 2.24
C GLY A 15 10.48 -9.21 1.63
N VAL A 16 10.92 -10.17 2.44
CA VAL A 16 11.22 -11.54 1.98
C VAL A 16 10.01 -12.20 1.31
N ALA A 17 8.81 -12.05 1.88
CA ALA A 17 7.60 -12.64 1.31
C ALA A 17 7.18 -11.96 -0.02
N MET A 18 7.38 -10.64 -0.14
CA MET A 18 7.13 -9.91 -1.39
C MET A 18 8.09 -10.35 -2.50
N GLU A 19 9.39 -10.44 -2.20
CA GLU A 19 10.41 -10.89 -3.16
C GLU A 19 10.06 -12.28 -3.73
N GLU A 20 9.83 -13.28 -2.86
CA GLU A 20 9.51 -14.64 -3.28
C GLU A 20 8.20 -14.72 -4.08
N THR A 21 7.19 -13.94 -3.68
CA THR A 21 5.91 -13.87 -4.40
C THR A 21 6.10 -13.29 -5.80
N ILE A 22 6.86 -12.20 -5.93
CA ILE A 22 7.09 -11.52 -7.21
C ILE A 22 7.95 -12.38 -8.13
N ARG A 23 9.02 -13.01 -7.60
CA ARG A 23 9.81 -14.00 -8.34
C ARG A 23 8.93 -15.11 -8.86
N GLY A 24 8.10 -15.73 -8.02
CA GLY A 24 7.18 -16.80 -8.43
C GLY A 24 6.20 -16.38 -9.52
N ILE A 25 5.63 -15.18 -9.44
CA ILE A 25 4.72 -14.64 -10.48
C ILE A 25 5.49 -14.45 -11.81
N GLN A 26 6.66 -13.82 -11.76
CA GLN A 26 7.43 -13.46 -12.96
C GLN A 26 8.10 -14.67 -13.63
N GLU A 27 8.49 -15.69 -12.86
CA GLU A 27 8.97 -16.97 -13.39
C GLU A 27 7.91 -17.70 -14.23
N ASN A 28 6.62 -17.42 -13.97
CA ASN A 28 5.50 -17.95 -14.76
C ASN A 28 5.13 -17.05 -15.95
N GLY A 29 5.98 -16.09 -16.31
CA GLY A 29 5.80 -15.23 -17.48
C GLY A 29 4.73 -14.14 -17.33
N VAL A 30 4.32 -13.83 -16.09
CA VAL A 30 3.33 -12.80 -15.78
C VAL A 30 4.00 -11.62 -15.08
N GLN A 31 3.67 -10.38 -15.46
CA GLN A 31 4.18 -9.20 -14.78
C GLN A 31 3.51 -9.03 -13.41
N ALA A 32 4.31 -8.96 -12.35
CA ALA A 32 3.80 -8.70 -11.01
C ALA A 32 3.44 -7.21 -10.81
N CYS A 33 2.55 -6.94 -9.87
CA CYS A 33 2.19 -5.58 -9.45
C CYS A 33 2.23 -5.48 -7.92
N ALA A 34 3.32 -4.95 -7.40
CA ALA A 34 3.47 -4.64 -5.98
C ALA A 34 2.55 -3.47 -5.60
N LYS A 35 1.79 -3.61 -4.51
CA LYS A 35 0.80 -2.61 -4.08
C LYS A 35 0.60 -2.63 -2.56
N HIS A 36 0.18 -1.53 -1.93
CA HIS A 36 -0.08 -0.20 -2.50
C HIS A 36 1.01 0.76 -2.02
N TRP A 37 1.75 1.35 -2.95
CA TRP A 37 2.77 2.35 -2.62
C TRP A 37 2.12 3.71 -2.34
N VAL A 38 2.22 4.29 -1.14
CA VAL A 38 2.80 3.77 0.12
C VAL A 38 1.98 4.32 1.31
N ALA A 39 2.22 3.80 2.52
CA ALA A 39 1.59 4.27 3.77
C ALA A 39 0.05 4.16 3.78
N TYR A 40 -0.48 3.13 3.12
CA TYR A 40 -1.91 2.85 3.03
C TYR A 40 -2.40 2.00 4.21
N GLU A 41 -2.49 2.62 5.38
CA GLU A 41 -2.74 1.92 6.66
C GLU A 41 -4.21 1.90 7.13
N GLN A 42 -5.12 2.58 6.40
CA GLN A 42 -6.55 2.56 6.74
C GLN A 42 -7.46 2.57 5.52
N GLU A 43 -8.56 1.83 5.63
CA GLU A 43 -9.62 1.82 4.61
C GLU A 43 -10.53 3.04 4.72
N THR A 44 -10.80 3.49 5.95
CA THR A 44 -11.67 4.63 6.22
C THR A 44 -11.08 5.88 5.60
N GLN A 45 -11.88 6.60 4.80
CA GLN A 45 -11.46 7.81 4.09
C GLN A 45 -10.26 7.61 3.12
N ARG A 46 -10.06 6.40 2.57
CA ARG A 46 -9.03 6.19 1.53
C ARG A 46 -9.29 6.98 0.24
N ASN A 47 -10.56 7.25 -0.04
CA ASN A 47 -11.04 8.03 -1.18
C ASN A 47 -11.65 9.33 -0.67
N PRO A 48 -11.67 10.39 -1.49
CA PRO A 48 -12.41 11.59 -1.15
C PRO A 48 -13.90 11.28 -1.05
N THR A 49 -14.57 11.95 -0.12
CA THR A 49 -16.02 11.92 0.03
C THR A 49 -16.58 13.10 -0.75
N SER A 50 -17.43 12.86 -1.74
CA SER A 50 -18.06 13.90 -2.55
C SER A 50 -19.55 14.05 -2.26
N PHE A 51 -20.09 15.23 -2.55
CA PHE A 51 -21.52 15.47 -2.49
C PHE A 51 -22.25 14.54 -3.46
N ASN A 52 -23.20 13.76 -2.96
CA ASN A 52 -23.99 12.79 -3.73
C ASN A 52 -23.18 11.60 -4.31
N GLY A 53 -21.97 11.32 -3.78
CA GLY A 53 -21.19 10.13 -4.13
C GLY A 53 -20.65 10.08 -5.58
N THR A 54 -20.70 11.20 -6.31
CA THR A 54 -20.19 11.30 -7.68
C THR A 54 -18.84 12.00 -7.70
N ILE A 55 -17.85 11.47 -8.43
CA ILE A 55 -16.47 12.00 -8.48
C ILE A 55 -16.39 13.41 -9.10
N SER A 56 -17.39 13.79 -9.91
CA SER A 56 -17.50 15.15 -10.47
C SER A 56 -18.21 16.16 -9.57
N GLY A 57 -18.65 15.75 -8.37
CA GLY A 57 -19.28 16.64 -7.40
C GLY A 57 -18.25 17.43 -6.58
N ALA A 58 -18.73 18.41 -5.81
CA ALA A 58 -17.88 19.10 -4.84
C ALA A 58 -17.34 18.09 -3.81
N ILE A 59 -16.03 18.13 -3.56
CA ILE A 59 -15.38 17.31 -2.54
C ILE A 59 -15.74 17.88 -1.17
N LEU A 60 -16.35 17.05 -0.32
CA LEU A 60 -16.69 17.38 1.06
C LEU A 60 -15.51 17.09 2.00
N GLN A 61 -14.74 16.04 1.69
CA GLN A 61 -13.57 15.64 2.45
C GLN A 61 -12.58 14.93 1.53
N GLU A 62 -11.31 15.32 1.59
CA GLU A 62 -10.24 14.68 0.81
C GLU A 62 -9.93 13.27 1.31
N SER A 63 -9.15 12.52 0.53
CA SER A 63 -8.52 11.28 1.01
C SER A 63 -7.65 11.55 2.23
N VAL A 64 -7.53 10.55 3.10
CA VAL A 64 -6.64 10.60 4.26
C VAL A 64 -5.18 10.83 3.81
N SER A 65 -4.50 11.71 4.54
CA SER A 65 -3.08 11.96 4.37
C SER A 65 -2.31 11.20 5.45
N SER A 66 -1.42 10.32 5.03
CA SER A 66 -0.47 9.63 5.91
C SER A 66 0.75 10.51 6.10
N ASN A 67 0.84 11.20 7.24
CA ASN A 67 1.95 12.09 7.57
C ASN A 67 3.03 11.31 8.32
N LEU A 68 4.13 11.00 7.62
CA LEU A 68 5.23 10.20 8.14
C LEU A 68 6.52 11.01 8.16
N ASP A 69 7.37 10.79 9.17
CA ASP A 69 8.75 11.26 9.13
C ASP A 69 9.61 10.41 8.17
N ASP A 70 10.75 10.96 7.77
CA ASP A 70 11.65 10.35 6.78
C ASP A 70 12.22 9.00 7.24
N ARG A 71 12.53 8.87 8.53
CA ARG A 71 13.09 7.64 9.09
C ARG A 71 12.05 6.52 9.06
N THR A 72 10.83 6.81 9.50
CA THR A 72 9.72 5.86 9.46
C THR A 72 9.41 5.43 8.03
N MET A 73 9.48 6.35 7.06
CA MET A 73 9.33 6.00 5.65
C MET A 73 10.38 4.98 5.21
N HIS A 74 11.66 5.24 5.46
CA HIS A 74 12.76 4.39 4.99
C HIS A 74 12.92 3.07 5.76
N GLU A 75 12.79 3.10 7.09
CA GLU A 75 13.07 1.94 7.95
C GLU A 75 11.86 1.00 8.13
N LEU A 76 10.64 1.43 7.75
CA LEU A 76 9.43 0.62 7.90
C LEU A 76 8.67 0.44 6.57
N TYR A 77 8.22 1.53 5.95
CA TYR A 77 7.28 1.44 4.82
C TYR A 77 7.94 1.15 3.47
N MET A 78 9.14 1.68 3.22
CA MET A 78 9.86 1.46 1.96
C MET A 78 10.55 0.10 1.91
N TRP A 79 10.93 -0.47 3.05
CA TRP A 79 11.68 -1.71 3.15
C TRP A 79 11.10 -2.84 2.27
N PRO A 80 9.82 -3.24 2.43
CA PRO A 80 9.30 -4.36 1.65
C PRO A 80 9.16 -4.09 0.15
N PHE A 81 9.08 -2.82 -0.26
CA PHE A 81 9.06 -2.44 -1.68
C PHE A 81 10.45 -2.30 -2.29
N ALA A 82 11.49 -2.14 -1.47
CA ALA A 82 12.87 -2.22 -1.93
C ALA A 82 13.23 -3.67 -2.34
N ASP A 83 12.61 -4.65 -1.68
CA ASP A 83 12.75 -6.09 -1.98
C ASP A 83 11.81 -6.58 -3.11
N ALA A 84 10.85 -5.74 -3.53
CA ALA A 84 9.78 -6.11 -4.46
C ALA A 84 10.22 -6.14 -5.94
#